data_AF-A0A3A5W6G0-F1
#
_entry.id   AF-A0A3A5W6G0-F1
#
_cell.length_a   1.000
_cell.length_b   1.000
_cell.length_c   1.000
_cell.angle_alpha   90.00
_cell.angle_beta   90.00
_cell.angle_gamma   90.00
#
_symmetry.space_group_name_H-M   'P 1'
#
loop_
_entity.id
_entity.type
_entity.pdbx_description
1 polymer ?
#
loop_
_entity_poly.entity_id
_entity_poly.type
_entity_poly.pdbx_seq_one_letter_code
_entity_poly.pdbx_strand_id
1 'polypeptide(L)'
;MVELSSNLPDPESMAQFCVVVLAIIVAWDAWWLTRQRIDIPSLGDLPNSGFAWESNQSQEVSRQWANLLTMGAMMVLPWMLAELSNTPTLWVWIWDILLAVHLISLLIPKRYAITSTHLFADGQRYEWSRLKLAKKQPRKRIMLLRKGWGPFGPLPLGGDRSELVKATDLIVTILHEEE
;
A
#
# COMPACT_ATOMS: atom_id res chain seq x y z
N MET A 1 9.09 17.85 -50.28
CA MET A 1 8.30 17.55 -49.06
C MET A 1 9.27 17.52 -47.91
N VAL A 2 9.13 18.42 -46.94
CA VAL A 2 9.94 18.40 -45.72
C VAL A 2 9.45 17.21 -44.90
N GLU A 3 10.27 16.18 -44.73
CA GLU A 3 10.04 15.17 -43.71
C GLU A 3 10.07 15.91 -42.37
N LEU A 4 8.89 16.13 -41.79
CA LEU A 4 8.77 16.42 -40.38
C LEU A 4 9.26 15.17 -39.65
N SER A 5 10.57 15.11 -39.40
CA SER A 5 11.15 14.16 -38.46
C SER A 5 10.37 14.33 -37.16
N SER A 6 9.46 13.41 -36.86
CA SER A 6 8.68 13.47 -35.64
C SER A 6 9.66 13.31 -34.50
N ASN A 7 9.88 14.37 -33.72
CA ASN A 7 10.71 14.32 -32.50
C ASN A 7 10.06 13.47 -31.38
N LEU A 8 9.05 12.66 -31.73
CA LEU A 8 8.38 11.76 -30.82
C LEU A 8 9.18 10.45 -30.74
N PRO A 9 9.40 9.91 -29.53
CA PRO A 9 10.05 8.62 -29.37
C PRO A 9 9.25 7.52 -30.05
N ASP A 10 9.97 6.52 -30.54
CA ASP A 10 9.40 5.31 -31.11
C ASP A 10 8.40 4.64 -30.11
N PRO A 11 7.19 4.25 -30.55
CA PRO A 11 6.16 3.70 -29.66
C PRO A 11 6.61 2.45 -28.90
N GLU A 12 7.39 1.56 -29.53
CA GLU A 12 7.90 0.36 -28.86
C GLU A 12 8.89 0.73 -27.76
N SER A 13 9.83 1.63 -28.05
CA SER A 13 10.81 2.12 -27.07
C SER A 13 10.13 2.80 -25.87
N MET A 14 9.05 3.56 -26.10
CA MET A 14 8.25 4.16 -25.04
C MET A 14 7.52 3.10 -24.20
N ALA A 15 6.92 2.09 -24.84
CA ALA A 15 6.24 1.00 -24.14
C ALA A 15 7.21 0.21 -23.25
N GLN A 16 8.42 -0.11 -23.77
CA GLN A 16 9.50 -0.74 -23.01
C GLN A 16 9.85 0.07 -21.76
N PHE A 17 10.07 1.38 -21.92
CA PHE A 17 10.39 2.26 -20.82
C PHE A 17 9.30 2.25 -19.74
N CYS A 18 8.03 2.41 -20.13
CA CYS A 18 6.88 2.36 -19.22
C CYS A 18 6.81 1.03 -18.46
N VAL A 19 7.00 -0.10 -19.15
CA VAL A 19 6.99 -1.44 -18.55
C VAL A 19 8.15 -1.61 -17.55
N VAL A 20 9.35 -1.14 -17.87
CA VAL A 20 10.50 -1.19 -16.96
C VAL A 20 10.25 -0.37 -15.69
N VAL A 21 9.71 0.84 -15.83
CA VAL A 21 9.33 1.67 -14.68
C VAL A 21 8.28 0.96 -13.81
N LEU A 22 7.24 0.39 -14.43
CA LEU A 22 6.23 -0.37 -13.71
C LEU A 22 6.83 -1.59 -12.99
N ALA A 23 7.73 -2.33 -13.64
CA ALA A 23 8.39 -3.49 -13.05
C ALA A 23 9.20 -3.11 -11.80
N ILE A 24 9.89 -1.96 -11.81
CA ILE A 24 10.60 -1.45 -10.63
C ILE A 24 9.63 -1.14 -9.49
N ILE A 25 8.49 -0.50 -9.80
CA ILE A 25 7.46 -0.17 -8.79
C ILE A 25 6.89 -1.46 -8.17
N VAL A 26 6.56 -2.45 -9.00
CA VAL A 26 6.02 -3.74 -8.54
C VAL A 26 7.04 -4.47 -7.66
N ALA A 27 8.31 -4.51 -8.07
CA ALA A 27 9.39 -5.13 -7.30
C ALA A 27 9.59 -4.42 -5.95
N TRP A 28 9.56 -3.09 -5.94
CA TRP A 28 9.67 -2.28 -4.72
C TRP A 28 8.52 -2.54 -3.75
N ASP A 29 7.28 -2.60 -4.24
CA ASP A 29 6.09 -2.91 -3.43
C ASP A 29 6.17 -4.33 -2.83
N ALA A 30 6.56 -5.32 -3.64
CA ALA A 30 6.76 -6.69 -3.19
C ALA A 30 7.86 -6.77 -2.10
N TRP A 31 8.95 -6.02 -2.25
CA TRP A 31 10.01 -5.96 -1.25
C TRP A 31 9.51 -5.42 0.11
N TRP A 32 8.71 -4.35 0.11
CA TRP A 32 8.11 -3.82 1.35
C TRP A 32 7.17 -4.82 2.02
N LEU A 33 6.38 -5.55 1.23
CA LEU A 33 5.51 -6.60 1.77
C LEU A 33 6.32 -7.72 2.43
N THR A 34 7.41 -8.17 1.80
CA THR A 34 8.31 -9.17 2.39
C THR A 34 8.94 -8.63 3.67
N ARG A 35 9.41 -7.38 3.66
CA ARG A 35 10.01 -6.73 4.83
C ARG A 35 9.03 -6.67 6.00
N GLN A 36 7.75 -6.35 5.76
CA GLN A 36 6.72 -6.34 6.81
C GLN A 36 6.57 -7.71 7.50
N ARG A 37 6.64 -8.81 6.75
CA ARG A 37 6.54 -10.16 7.33
C ARG A 37 7.81 -10.59 8.06
N ILE A 38 8.98 -10.06 7.67
CA ILE A 38 10.24 -10.26 8.38
C ILE A 38 10.26 -9.46 9.69
N ASP A 39 9.83 -8.19 9.65
CA ASP A 39 9.79 -7.30 10.82
C ASP A 39 8.73 -7.77 11.84
N ILE A 40 7.63 -8.39 11.39
CA ILE A 40 6.53 -8.90 12.24
C ILE A 40 6.31 -10.40 11.96
N PRO A 41 7.18 -11.28 12.49
CA PRO A 41 7.13 -12.71 12.17
C PRO A 41 5.98 -13.44 12.87
N SER A 42 5.66 -13.05 14.11
CA SER A 42 4.61 -13.65 14.96
C SER A 42 3.47 -12.66 15.22
N LEU A 43 2.25 -13.19 15.32
CA LEU A 43 1.05 -12.45 15.73
C LEU A 43 0.71 -12.77 17.20
N GLY A 44 -0.10 -11.92 17.82
CA GLY A 44 -0.48 -12.01 19.22
C GLY A 44 0.42 -11.18 20.13
N ASP A 45 0.57 -11.62 21.38
CA ASP A 45 1.39 -10.95 22.37
C ASP A 45 2.88 -11.03 22.02
N LEU A 46 3.55 -9.88 22.05
CA LEU A 46 4.99 -9.75 21.84
C LEU A 46 5.71 -9.59 23.18
N PRO A 47 7.03 -9.88 23.23
CA PRO A 47 7.86 -9.55 24.39
C PRO A 47 7.74 -8.05 24.75
N ASN A 48 7.90 -7.72 26.04
CA ASN A 48 7.81 -6.35 26.57
C ASN A 48 6.44 -5.68 26.36
N SER A 49 5.36 -6.42 26.54
CA SER A 49 3.98 -5.92 26.48
C SER A 49 3.56 -5.34 25.12
N GLY A 50 4.27 -5.73 24.04
CA GLY A 50 3.86 -5.39 22.68
C GLY A 50 2.74 -6.30 22.17
N PHE A 51 2.15 -5.93 21.04
CA PHE A 51 1.09 -6.71 20.41
C PHE A 51 1.16 -6.62 18.89
N ALA A 52 1.08 -7.74 18.18
CA ALA A 52 1.05 -7.82 16.73
C ALA A 52 -0.25 -8.45 16.24
N TRP A 53 -0.77 -7.94 15.13
CA TRP A 53 -1.99 -8.46 14.50
C TRP A 53 -1.94 -8.27 12.99
N GLU A 54 -2.89 -8.85 12.27
CA GLU A 54 -2.99 -8.79 10.82
C GLU A 54 -4.37 -8.28 10.43
N SER A 55 -4.48 -7.52 9.34
CA SER A 55 -5.79 -7.20 8.77
C SER A 55 -6.44 -8.44 8.16
N ASN A 56 -7.70 -8.34 7.78
CA ASN A 56 -8.36 -9.39 7.00
C ASN A 56 -8.53 -9.00 5.53
N GLN A 57 -8.73 -9.99 4.67
CA GLN A 57 -8.83 -9.79 3.22
C GLN A 57 -10.01 -8.88 2.83
N SER A 58 -11.14 -8.97 3.55
CA SER A 58 -12.30 -8.11 3.28
C SER A 58 -12.02 -6.62 3.57
N GLN A 59 -11.20 -6.35 4.57
CA GLN A 59 -10.74 -5.01 4.94
C GLN A 59 -9.73 -4.49 3.93
N GLU A 60 -8.83 -5.33 3.40
CA GLU A 60 -7.89 -4.92 2.36
C GLU A 60 -8.61 -4.54 1.07
N VAL A 61 -9.61 -5.32 0.64
CA VAL A 61 -10.46 -4.95 -0.51
C VAL A 61 -11.16 -3.61 -0.26
N SER A 62 -11.76 -3.43 0.93
CA SER A 62 -12.42 -2.17 1.27
C SER A 62 -11.44 -0.99 1.38
N ARG A 63 -10.19 -1.23 1.76
CA ARG A 63 -9.13 -0.20 1.83
C ARG A 63 -8.67 0.19 0.44
N GLN A 64 -8.61 -0.78 -0.48
CA GLN A 64 -8.04 -0.65 -1.81
C GLN A 64 -9.06 -0.42 -2.92
N TRP A 65 -10.37 -0.33 -2.63
CA TRP A 65 -11.42 -0.29 -3.65
C TRP A 65 -11.18 0.75 -4.77
N ALA A 66 -10.70 1.94 -4.42
CA ALA A 66 -10.41 2.99 -5.39
C ALA A 66 -9.20 2.61 -6.25
N ASN A 67 -8.16 2.06 -5.64
CA ASN A 67 -6.98 1.57 -6.34
C ASN A 67 -7.33 0.40 -7.27
N LEU A 68 -8.22 -0.51 -6.86
CA LEU A 68 -8.71 -1.59 -7.73
C LEU A 68 -9.38 -1.06 -8.99
N LEU A 69 -10.24 -0.05 -8.85
CA LEU A 69 -10.90 0.60 -10.00
C LEU A 69 -9.89 1.29 -10.91
N THR A 70 -8.96 2.05 -10.34
CA THR A 70 -7.90 2.73 -11.09
C THR A 70 -7.01 1.73 -11.83
N MET A 71 -6.61 0.63 -11.19
CA MET A 71 -5.82 -0.42 -11.83
C MET A 71 -6.58 -1.07 -12.98
N GLY A 72 -7.88 -1.35 -12.82
CA GLY A 72 -8.70 -1.86 -13.91
C GLY A 72 -8.72 -0.93 -15.12
N ALA A 73 -8.84 0.39 -14.90
CA ALA A 73 -8.72 1.37 -15.98
C ALA A 73 -7.31 1.37 -16.62
N MET A 74 -6.26 1.29 -15.81
CA MET A 74 -4.87 1.23 -16.28
C MET A 74 -4.52 -0.04 -17.05
N MET A 75 -5.26 -1.13 -16.87
CA MET A 75 -5.13 -2.35 -17.68
C MET A 75 -5.85 -2.20 -19.03
N VAL A 76 -7.05 -1.63 -19.05
CA VAL A 76 -7.87 -1.53 -20.27
C VAL A 76 -7.36 -0.46 -21.24
N LEU A 77 -6.97 0.72 -20.73
CA LEU A 77 -6.61 1.86 -21.58
C LEU A 77 -5.44 1.59 -22.56
N PRO A 78 -4.33 0.94 -22.14
CA PRO A 78 -3.21 0.67 -23.03
C PRO A 78 -3.56 -0.17 -24.26
N TRP A 79 -4.57 -1.05 -24.19
CA TRP A 79 -5.02 -1.84 -25.35
C TRP A 79 -5.47 -0.97 -26.51
N MET A 80 -6.31 0.03 -26.21
CA MET A 80 -6.79 0.99 -27.20
C MET A 80 -5.65 1.86 -27.74
N LEU A 81 -4.73 2.29 -26.87
CA LEU A 81 -3.62 3.14 -27.27
C LEU A 81 -2.59 2.38 -28.13
N ALA A 82 -2.37 1.10 -27.85
CA ALA A 82 -1.45 0.26 -28.61
C ALA A 82 -1.92 0.05 -30.05
N GLU A 83 -3.23 -0.16 -30.25
CA GLU A 83 -3.84 -0.26 -31.58
C GLU A 83 -3.65 1.05 -32.38
N LEU A 84 -3.90 2.21 -31.75
CA LEU A 84 -3.76 3.51 -32.40
C LEU A 84 -2.31 3.89 -32.74
N SER A 85 -1.34 3.38 -31.97
CA SER A 85 0.08 3.72 -32.12
C SER A 85 0.90 2.62 -32.83
N ASN A 86 0.26 1.52 -33.25
CA ASN A 86 0.92 0.34 -33.78
C ASN A 86 2.03 -0.21 -32.84
N THR A 87 1.80 -0.10 -31.53
CA THR A 87 2.71 -0.64 -30.51
C THR A 87 2.56 -2.17 -30.43
N PRO A 88 3.66 -2.94 -30.32
CA PRO A 88 3.56 -4.40 -30.18
C PRO A 88 2.73 -4.79 -28.94
N THR A 89 1.70 -5.61 -29.16
CA THR A 89 0.76 -6.06 -28.11
C THR A 89 1.43 -6.86 -26.99
N LEU A 90 2.62 -7.42 -27.25
CA LEU A 90 3.46 -8.07 -26.23
C LEU A 90 3.69 -7.16 -25.02
N TRP A 91 3.97 -5.88 -25.22
CA TRP A 91 4.23 -4.93 -24.13
C TRP A 91 2.98 -4.67 -23.28
N VAL A 92 1.80 -4.69 -23.90
CA VAL A 92 0.52 -4.55 -23.20
C VAL A 92 0.23 -5.78 -22.33
N TRP A 93 0.51 -6.99 -22.84
CA TRP A 93 0.40 -8.21 -22.04
C TRP A 93 1.32 -8.20 -20.83
N ILE A 94 2.59 -7.80 -21.00
CA ILE A 94 3.55 -7.71 -19.89
C ILE A 94 3.08 -6.68 -18.87
N TRP A 95 2.59 -5.53 -19.33
CA TRP A 95 2.00 -4.49 -18.49
C TRP A 95 0.84 -5.04 -17.64
N ASP A 96 -0.12 -5.73 -18.26
CA ASP A 96 -1.27 -6.32 -17.56
C ASP A 96 -0.84 -7.38 -16.53
N ILE A 97 0.15 -8.21 -16.86
CA ILE A 97 0.71 -9.20 -15.92
C ILE A 97 1.32 -8.49 -14.71
N LEU A 98 2.11 -7.44 -14.92
CA LEU A 98 2.72 -6.67 -13.83
C LEU A 98 1.65 -6.00 -12.96
N LEU A 99 0.63 -5.38 -13.56
CA LEU A 99 -0.49 -4.79 -12.83
C LEU A 99 -1.30 -5.84 -12.06
N ALA A 100 -1.52 -7.03 -12.62
CA ALA A 100 -2.20 -8.11 -11.93
C ALA A 100 -1.39 -8.57 -10.70
N VAL A 101 -0.07 -8.72 -10.82
CA VAL A 101 0.81 -9.03 -9.69
C VAL A 101 0.73 -7.95 -8.62
N HIS A 102 0.77 -6.67 -9.01
CA HIS A 102 0.62 -5.55 -8.08
C HIS A 102 -0.76 -5.53 -7.40
N LEU A 103 -1.83 -5.82 -8.13
CA LEU A 103 -3.17 -5.89 -7.56
C LEU A 103 -3.26 -6.99 -6.51
N ILE A 104 -2.68 -8.16 -6.78
CA ILE A 104 -2.61 -9.25 -5.81
C ILE A 104 -1.80 -8.81 -4.58
N SER A 105 -0.66 -8.12 -4.73
CA SER A 105 0.16 -7.67 -3.60
C SER A 105 -0.55 -6.65 -2.71
N LEU A 106 -1.39 -5.79 -3.28
CA LEU A 106 -2.21 -4.83 -2.55
C LEU A 106 -3.25 -5.51 -1.64
N LEU A 107 -3.78 -6.66 -2.07
CA LEU A 107 -4.81 -7.41 -1.35
C LEU A 107 -4.25 -8.36 -0.29
N ILE A 108 -2.94 -8.55 -0.24
CA ILE A 108 -2.31 -9.35 0.82
C ILE A 108 -2.52 -8.65 2.16
N PRO A 109 -3.09 -9.35 3.16
CA PRO A 109 -3.27 -8.81 4.51
C PRO A 109 -1.98 -8.22 5.08
N LYS A 110 -2.14 -7.06 5.71
CA LYS A 110 -1.04 -6.26 6.25
C LYS A 110 -0.88 -6.55 7.73
N ARG A 111 0.37 -6.72 8.15
CA ARG A 111 0.72 -6.94 9.56
C ARG A 111 1.06 -5.64 10.26
N TYR A 112 0.59 -5.51 11.49
CA TYR A 112 0.83 -4.38 12.36
C TYR A 112 1.43 -4.85 13.67
N ALA A 113 2.24 -4.00 14.30
CA ALA A 113 2.74 -4.26 15.63
C ALA A 113 2.86 -2.99 16.46
N ILE A 114 2.47 -3.08 17.72
CA ILE A 114 2.65 -2.07 18.76
C ILE A 114 3.81 -2.51 19.64
N THR A 115 4.74 -1.61 19.87
CA THR A 115 5.78 -1.72 20.89
C THR A 115 5.74 -0.48 21.77
N SER A 116 6.47 -0.48 22.88
CA SER A 116 6.56 0.68 23.78
C SER A 116 7.09 1.95 23.10
N THR A 117 7.85 1.82 22.01
CA THR A 117 8.52 2.96 21.36
C THR A 117 8.00 3.27 19.96
N HIS A 118 7.51 2.26 19.25
CA HIS A 118 7.11 2.40 17.84
C HIS A 118 5.82 1.63 17.52
N LEU A 119 5.07 2.18 16.57
CA LEU A 119 4.09 1.48 15.76
C LEU A 119 4.76 0.98 14.47
N PHE A 120 4.55 -0.29 14.14
CA PHE A 120 4.90 -0.88 12.86
C PHE A 120 3.63 -1.01 12.02
N ALA A 121 3.60 -0.34 10.87
CA ALA A 121 2.48 -0.39 9.95
C ALA A 121 2.96 -0.17 8.52
N ASP A 122 2.36 -0.87 7.55
CA ASP A 122 2.71 -0.78 6.12
C ASP A 122 4.21 -0.95 5.82
N GLY A 123 4.89 -1.82 6.59
CA GLY A 123 6.34 -2.05 6.49
C GLY A 123 7.21 -0.92 7.05
N GLN A 124 6.62 0.16 7.58
CA GLN A 124 7.33 1.30 8.16
C GLN A 124 7.26 1.30 9.70
N ARG A 125 8.20 2.00 10.31
CA ARG A 125 8.28 2.21 11.76
C ARG A 125 7.94 3.67 12.06
N TYR A 126 6.99 3.88 12.97
CA TYR A 126 6.51 5.19 13.37
C TYR A 126 6.71 5.38 14.86
N GLU A 127 7.45 6.41 15.24
CA GLU A 127 7.56 6.85 16.63
C GLU A 127 6.19 7.35 17.12
N TRP A 128 5.80 6.97 18.33
CA TRP A 128 4.55 7.41 18.96
C TRP A 128 4.44 8.93 19.07
N SER A 129 5.56 9.60 19.32
CA SER A 129 5.64 11.06 19.40
C SER A 129 5.14 11.77 18.15
N ARG A 130 5.13 11.11 16.99
CA ARG A 130 4.66 11.62 15.70
C ARG A 130 3.24 11.22 15.36
N LEU A 131 2.59 10.45 16.22
CA LEU A 131 1.25 9.93 16.03
C LEU A 131 0.28 10.54 17.03
N LYS A 132 -1.00 10.56 16.66
CA LYS A 132 -2.10 10.84 17.57
C LYS A 132 -3.34 10.10 17.12
N LEU A 133 -4.26 9.85 18.05
CA LEU A 133 -5.56 9.31 17.70
C LEU A 133 -6.38 10.34 16.89
N ALA A 134 -7.12 9.88 15.88
CA ALA A 134 -8.12 10.71 15.24
C ALA A 134 -9.28 11.00 16.21
N LYS A 135 -9.79 12.25 16.20
CA LYS A 135 -10.91 12.68 17.06
C LYS A 135 -12.16 11.82 16.90
N LYS A 136 -12.39 11.29 15.70
CA LYS A 136 -13.52 10.40 15.39
C LYS A 136 -12.99 9.07 14.88
N GLN A 137 -13.20 8.01 15.66
CA GLN A 137 -12.80 6.66 15.29
C GLN A 137 -13.87 5.97 14.42
N PRO A 138 -13.48 5.37 13.27
CA PRO A 138 -14.37 4.52 12.49
C PRO A 138 -14.61 3.17 13.18
N ARG A 139 -15.72 2.49 12.88
CA ARG A 139 -16.13 1.26 13.61
C ARG A 139 -15.30 0.00 13.31
N LYS A 140 -14.63 -0.07 12.15
CA LYS A 140 -14.01 -1.30 11.63
C LYS A 140 -12.47 -1.23 11.56
N ARG A 141 -11.86 -0.15 12.04
CA ARG A 141 -10.42 0.10 11.95
C ARG A 141 -10.01 1.12 13.00
N ILE A 142 -8.74 1.13 13.38
CA ILE A 142 -8.18 2.21 14.20
C ILE A 142 -7.69 3.30 13.24
N MET A 143 -8.03 4.55 13.50
CA MET A 143 -7.57 5.69 12.72
C MET A 143 -6.58 6.52 13.53
N LEU A 144 -5.32 6.44 13.14
CA LEU A 144 -4.27 7.33 13.63
C LEU A 144 -4.03 8.47 12.63
N LEU A 145 -3.45 9.55 13.12
CA LEU A 145 -3.03 10.70 12.32
C LEU A 145 -1.55 10.96 12.56
N ARG A 146 -0.79 11.10 11.49
CA ARG A 146 0.60 11.59 11.52
C ARG A 146 0.59 13.09 11.81
N LYS A 147 1.23 13.51 12.91
CA LYS A 147 1.42 14.92 13.28
C LYS A 147 2.20 15.62 12.16
N GLY A 148 1.77 16.83 11.78
CA GLY A 148 2.40 17.63 10.71
C GLY A 148 1.95 17.34 9.26
N TRP A 149 1.18 16.28 8.99
CA TRP A 149 0.81 15.86 7.62
C TRP A 149 -0.59 16.30 7.15
N GLY A 150 -1.32 17.08 7.95
CA GLY A 150 -2.64 17.60 7.58
C GLY A 150 -3.63 16.51 7.11
N PRO A 151 -4.36 16.70 6.00
CA PRO A 151 -5.33 15.72 5.48
C PRO A 151 -4.68 14.45 4.91
N PHE A 152 -3.36 14.47 4.64
CA PHE A 152 -2.57 13.32 4.17
C PHE A 152 -1.94 12.52 5.33
N GLY A 153 -2.29 12.89 6.57
CA GLY A 153 -1.86 12.20 7.76
C GLY A 153 -2.59 10.90 8.16
N PRO A 154 -3.73 10.46 7.58
CA PRO A 154 -4.45 9.31 8.13
C PRO A 154 -3.68 8.01 7.91
N LEU A 155 -3.60 7.23 8.98
CA LEU A 155 -3.00 5.91 9.03
C LEU A 155 -4.05 4.92 9.56
N PRO A 156 -4.84 4.29 8.67
CA PRO A 156 -5.84 3.31 9.05
C PRO A 156 -5.20 1.95 9.37
N LEU A 157 -5.49 1.40 10.54
CA LEU A 157 -5.05 0.06 10.94
C LEU A 157 -6.26 -0.89 10.93
N GLY A 158 -6.22 -1.88 10.04
CA GLY A 158 -7.21 -2.97 9.96
C GLY A 158 -6.90 -4.08 10.97
N GLY A 159 -7.83 -5.01 11.17
CA GLY A 159 -7.71 -6.11 12.12
C GLY A 159 -9.06 -6.68 12.55
N ASP A 160 -9.05 -7.84 13.18
CA ASP A 160 -10.28 -8.40 13.75
C ASP A 160 -10.72 -7.62 14.99
N ARG A 161 -12.03 -7.67 15.30
CA ARG A 161 -12.61 -6.81 16.34
C ARG A 161 -11.96 -7.01 17.71
N SER A 162 -11.67 -8.26 18.10
CA SER A 162 -11.00 -8.57 19.37
C SER A 162 -9.57 -8.01 19.42
N GLU A 163 -8.83 -8.12 18.31
CA GLU A 163 -7.47 -7.61 18.19
C GLU A 163 -7.45 -6.07 18.20
N LEU A 164 -8.39 -5.44 17.49
CA LEU A 164 -8.49 -3.98 17.44
C LEU A 164 -8.86 -3.39 18.81
N VAL A 165 -9.68 -4.06 19.61
CA VAL A 165 -9.96 -3.61 20.99
C VAL A 165 -8.67 -3.59 21.80
N LYS A 166 -7.94 -4.71 21.83
CA LYS A 166 -6.67 -4.83 22.55
C LYS A 166 -5.62 -3.81 22.06
N ALA A 167 -5.49 -3.68 20.74
CA ALA A 167 -4.57 -2.71 20.12
C ALA A 167 -4.96 -1.27 20.47
N THR A 168 -6.24 -0.94 20.50
CA THR A 168 -6.73 0.39 20.89
C THR A 168 -6.37 0.72 22.32
N ASP A 169 -6.60 -0.21 23.26
CA ASP A 169 -6.30 -0.01 24.67
C ASP A 169 -4.80 0.25 24.91
N LEU A 170 -3.94 -0.52 24.22
CA LEU A 170 -2.48 -0.31 24.25
C LEU A 170 -2.08 1.03 23.66
N ILE A 171 -2.61 1.39 22.49
CA ILE A 171 -2.31 2.69 21.84
C ILE A 171 -2.70 3.86 22.74
N VAL A 172 -3.90 3.81 23.35
CA VAL A 172 -4.37 4.87 24.24
C VAL A 172 -3.46 5.00 25.46
N THR A 173 -3.05 3.87 26.04
CA THR A 173 -2.13 3.86 27.19
C THR A 173 -0.79 4.52 26.83
N ILE A 174 -0.18 4.10 25.71
CA ILE A 174 1.12 4.64 25.26
C ILE A 174 1.02 6.12 24.94
N LEU A 175 -0.01 6.55 24.21
CA LEU A 175 -0.17 7.96 23.84
C LEU A 175 -0.42 8.85 25.07
N HIS A 176 -1.06 8.33 26.12
CA HIS A 176 -1.25 9.07 27.37
C HIS A 176 0.04 9.18 28.19
N GLU A 177 0.97 8.23 28.08
CA GLU A 177 2.29 8.32 28.73
C GLU A 177 3.24 9.31 28.03
N GLU A 178 3.00 9.63 26.76
CA GLU A 178 3.81 10.59 25.98
C GLU A 178 3.32 12.06 26.03
N GLU A 179 2.10 12.30 26.52
CA GLU A 179 1.51 13.65 26.69
C GLU A 179 1.88 14.28 28.05
#